data_AF-A0A4Y1ZMT5-F1
#
_entry.id   AF-A0A4Y1ZMT5-F1
#
_cell.length_a   1.000
_cell.length_b   1.000
_cell.length_c   1.000
_cell.angle_alpha   90.00
_cell.angle_beta   90.00
_cell.angle_gamma   90.00
#
_symmetry.space_group_name_H-M   'P 1'
#
loop_
_entity.id
_entity.type
_entity.pdbx_description
1 polymer ?
#
loop_
_entity_poly.entity_id
_entity_poly.type
_entity_poly.pdbx_seq_one_letter_code
_entity_poly.pdbx_strand_id
1 'polypeptide(L)'
;MDYAQTFYLQPTSIQSNSNKNQTSHNIQQFRLQKNSNLPWSTSSTTAIDVIQINLAKSKVATAHLEKLASEININHFLVQEPYVKEGKIAGVPRKWHQWLSSNNKAGIISLPSTNNPIFICSTTNLTAIKIQTITGPVNLISA
;
A
#
# COMPACT_ATOMS: atom_id res chain seq x y z
N MET A 1 -16.01 7.45 -30.31
CA MET A 1 -15.14 6.27 -30.14
C MET A 1 -14.54 6.37 -28.75
N ASP A 2 -14.96 5.50 -27.83
CA ASP A 2 -14.38 5.42 -26.50
C ASP A 2 -12.98 4.80 -26.59
N TYR A 3 -11.96 5.56 -26.22
CA TYR A 3 -10.61 5.04 -26.09
C TYR A 3 -10.53 4.27 -24.77
N ALA A 4 -10.56 2.94 -24.82
CA ALA A 4 -10.26 2.12 -23.65
C ALA A 4 -8.83 2.43 -23.18
N GLN A 5 -8.69 2.97 -21.97
CA GLN A 5 -7.39 3.22 -21.35
C GLN A 5 -6.87 1.93 -20.72
N THR A 6 -5.81 1.37 -21.30
CA THR A 6 -5.16 0.15 -20.79
C THR A 6 -4.06 0.53 -19.80
N PHE A 7 -4.17 0.07 -18.56
CA PHE A 7 -3.16 0.22 -17.52
C PHE A 7 -2.44 -1.12 -17.32
N TYR A 8 -1.11 -1.09 -17.17
CA TYR A 8 -0.31 -2.27 -16.92
C TYR A 8 0.27 -2.23 -15.50
N LEU A 9 0.15 -3.34 -14.78
CA LEU A 9 0.88 -3.58 -13.53
C LEU A 9 2.24 -4.19 -13.89
N GLN A 10 3.34 -3.53 -13.53
CA GLN A 10 4.66 -4.13 -13.62
C GLN A 10 5.17 -4.46 -12.21
N PRO A 11 5.42 -5.74 -11.89
CA PRO A 11 6.08 -6.11 -10.66
C PRO A 11 7.57 -5.73 -10.74
N THR A 12 8.07 -4.99 -9.75
CA THR A 12 9.50 -4.75 -9.55
C THR A 12 9.97 -5.48 -8.29
N SER A 13 11.09 -6.21 -8.40
CA SER A 13 11.74 -6.87 -7.26
C SER A 13 12.80 -5.95 -6.64
N ILE A 14 12.80 -5.81 -5.32
CA ILE A 14 13.91 -5.20 -4.59
C ILE A 14 14.82 -6.32 -4.09
N GLN A 15 16.06 -6.39 -4.58
CA GLN A 15 17.12 -7.14 -3.93
C GLN A 15 17.72 -6.29 -2.80
N SER A 16 17.42 -6.67 -1.55
CA SER A 16 18.11 -6.15 -0.38
C SER A 16 19.53 -6.76 -0.33
N ASN A 17 20.56 -5.94 -0.62
CA ASN A 17 21.94 -6.32 -0.36
C ASN A 17 22.29 -6.00 1.10
N SER A 18 22.05 -6.97 1.98
CA SER A 18 22.56 -6.98 3.36
C SER A 18 23.13 -8.35 3.67
N ASN A 19 24.42 -8.38 4.02
CA ASN A 19 25.18 -9.60 4.30
C ASN A 19 24.62 -10.40 5.51
N LYS A 20 24.49 -11.71 5.28
CA LYS A 20 24.32 -12.86 6.21
C LYS A 20 23.02 -12.94 7.03
N ASN A 21 22.25 -13.97 6.67
CA ASN A 21 21.09 -14.56 7.36
C ASN A 21 19.76 -13.79 7.30
N GLN A 22 19.19 -13.63 6.10
CA GLN A 22 17.79 -13.25 5.94
C GLN A 22 17.03 -14.32 5.14
N THR A 23 15.99 -14.87 5.75
CA THR A 23 14.90 -15.56 5.06
C THR A 23 14.31 -14.62 4.00
N SER A 24 14.20 -15.11 2.78
CA SER A 24 13.66 -14.37 1.63
C SER A 24 12.19 -14.01 1.89
N HIS A 25 11.93 -12.80 2.36
CA HIS A 25 10.57 -12.27 2.42
C HIS A 25 10.20 -11.73 1.04
N ASN A 26 9.19 -12.34 0.39
CA ASN A 26 8.70 -11.98 -0.93
C ASN A 26 7.99 -10.62 -0.85
N ILE A 27 8.74 -9.53 -1.05
CA ILE A 27 8.20 -8.17 -1.10
C ILE A 27 7.93 -7.85 -2.57
N GLN A 28 6.66 -7.65 -2.92
CA GLN A 28 6.26 -7.22 -4.27
C GLN A 28 5.85 -5.76 -4.23
N GLN A 29 6.45 -4.96 -5.11
CA GLN A 29 6.07 -3.57 -5.36
C GLN A 29 5.36 -3.46 -6.69
N PHE A 30 4.29 -2.67 -6.74
CA PHE A 30 3.54 -2.37 -7.96
C PHE A 30 3.49 -0.86 -8.17
N ARG A 31 3.78 -0.43 -9.40
CA ARG A 31 3.72 0.96 -9.82
C ARG A 31 2.77 1.11 -11.01
N LEU A 32 1.75 1.96 -10.88
CA LEU A 32 0.86 2.32 -12.00
C LEU A 32 1.41 3.57 -12.70
N GLN A 33 1.69 3.49 -14.01
CA GLN A 33 2.17 4.62 -14.82
C GLN A 33 1.23 4.92 -16.00
N LYS A 34 1.10 6.20 -16.35
CA LYS A 34 0.34 6.67 -17.53
C LYS A 34 1.30 6.87 -18.71
N ASN A 35 0.94 6.38 -19.89
CA ASN A 35 1.58 6.79 -21.16
C ASN A 35 0.69 7.85 -21.84
N SER A 36 1.04 9.15 -21.78
CA SER A 36 0.45 10.15 -22.70
C SER A 36 1.22 11.49 -22.72
N ASN A 37 1.60 11.95 -23.91
CA ASN A 37 2.17 13.28 -24.20
C ASN A 37 1.05 14.34 -24.37
N LEU A 38 0.55 14.98 -23.30
CA LEU A 38 -0.36 16.13 -23.41
C LEU A 38 0.11 17.36 -22.63
N PRO A 39 -0.16 18.60 -23.10
CA PRO A 39 0.57 19.81 -22.71
C PRO A 39 -0.06 20.63 -21.56
N TRP A 40 -1.13 20.15 -20.92
CA TRP A 40 -1.71 20.83 -19.76
C TRP A 40 -1.91 19.85 -18.61
N SER A 41 -0.84 19.62 -17.85
CA SER A 41 -0.92 18.90 -16.58
C SER A 41 -0.18 19.74 -15.54
N THR A 42 -0.93 20.29 -14.58
CA THR A 42 -0.37 20.86 -13.36
C THR A 42 0.52 19.82 -12.69
N SER A 43 1.73 20.23 -12.35
CA SER A 43 2.80 19.40 -11.82
C SER A 43 2.46 18.89 -10.42
N SER A 44 1.83 17.72 -10.36
CA SER A 44 2.24 16.68 -9.42
C SER A 44 2.39 15.38 -10.21
N THR A 45 3.63 14.92 -10.39
CA THR A 45 3.85 13.48 -10.50
C THR A 45 3.19 12.88 -9.25
N THR A 46 2.61 11.68 -9.30
CA THR A 46 3.37 10.53 -8.84
C THR A 46 2.50 9.30 -9.03
N ALA A 47 3.09 8.25 -9.58
CA ALA A 47 2.52 6.92 -9.51
C ALA A 47 2.14 6.59 -8.06
N ILE A 48 1.04 5.86 -7.85
CA ILE A 48 0.76 5.31 -6.53
C ILE A 48 1.80 4.22 -6.29
N ASP A 49 2.60 4.38 -5.25
CA ASP A 49 3.58 3.38 -4.83
C ASP A 49 2.98 2.58 -3.65
N VAL A 50 2.71 1.30 -3.91
CA VAL A 50 2.06 0.38 -2.96
C VAL A 50 2.98 -0.79 -2.66
N ILE A 51 3.11 -1.14 -1.38
CA ILE A 51 3.72 -2.41 -0.96
C ILE A 51 2.63 -3.36 -0.50
N GLN A 52 2.70 -4.60 -1.00
CA GLN A 52 1.94 -5.70 -0.45
C GLN A 52 2.86 -6.63 0.36
N ILE A 53 2.46 -6.96 1.59
CA ILE A 53 3.28 -7.78 2.49
C ILE A 53 2.43 -8.58 3.48
N ASN A 54 2.80 -9.84 3.71
CA ASN A 54 2.30 -10.62 4.84
C ASN A 54 3.23 -10.46 6.05
N LEU A 55 2.70 -9.98 7.18
CA LEU A 55 3.44 -9.68 8.40
C LEU A 55 3.47 -10.84 9.39
N ALA A 56 2.78 -11.94 9.11
CA ALA A 56 2.75 -13.17 9.91
C ALA A 56 2.46 -12.94 11.41
N LYS A 57 1.62 -11.94 11.72
CA LYS A 57 1.27 -11.45 13.06
C LYS A 57 2.48 -11.02 13.90
N SER A 58 3.61 -10.73 13.27
CA SER A 58 4.84 -10.35 13.96
C SER A 58 4.79 -8.89 14.38
N LYS A 59 4.90 -8.66 15.70
CA LYS A 59 5.05 -7.32 16.28
C LYS A 59 6.26 -6.59 15.70
N VAL A 60 7.38 -7.31 15.52
CA VAL A 60 8.63 -6.75 14.99
C VAL A 60 8.49 -6.39 13.51
N ALA A 61 7.91 -7.26 12.70
CA ALA A 61 7.68 -6.99 11.28
C ALA A 61 6.75 -5.78 11.09
N THR A 62 5.69 -5.69 11.90
CA THR A 62 4.75 -4.56 11.84
C THR A 62 5.42 -3.25 12.24
N ALA A 63 6.25 -3.25 13.29
CA ALA A 63 7.02 -2.06 13.71
C ALA A 63 8.06 -1.61 12.66
N HIS A 64 8.57 -2.54 11.85
CA HIS A 64 9.53 -2.22 10.80
C HIS A 64 8.92 -1.41 9.64
N LEU A 65 7.59 -1.37 9.51
CA LEU A 65 6.92 -0.61 8.45
C LEU A 65 7.21 0.88 8.53
N GLU A 66 7.39 1.44 9.73
CA GLU A 66 7.76 2.86 9.90
C GLU A 66 9.13 3.16 9.31
N LYS A 67 10.11 2.32 9.62
CA LYS A 67 11.46 2.44 9.06
C LYS A 67 11.43 2.30 7.55
N LEU A 68 10.75 1.26 7.04
CA LEU A 68 10.60 1.04 5.61
C LEU A 68 9.98 2.27 4.93
N ALA A 69 8.88 2.81 5.47
CA ALA A 69 8.24 4.02 4.96
C ALA A 69 9.13 5.27 4.93
N SER A 70 10.18 5.33 5.76
CA SER A 70 11.14 6.44 5.75
C SER A 70 12.25 6.27 4.71
N GLU A 71 12.52 5.04 4.29
CA GLU A 71 13.58 4.69 3.33
C GLU A 71 13.10 4.70 1.89
N ILE A 72 11.80 4.48 1.67
CA ILE A 72 11.19 4.43 0.34
C ILE A 72 9.98 5.37 0.25
N ASN A 73 9.83 6.02 -0.90
CA ASN A 73 8.70 6.88 -1.18
C ASN A 73 7.45 6.04 -1.52
N ILE A 74 6.72 5.61 -0.51
CA ILE A 74 5.47 4.83 -0.65
C ILE A 74 4.25 5.63 -0.17
N ASN A 75 3.07 5.21 -0.62
CA ASN A 75 1.80 5.80 -0.20
C ASN A 75 1.01 4.86 0.71
N HIS A 76 0.96 3.57 0.34
CA HIS A 76 0.12 2.59 1.01
C HIS A 76 0.83 1.27 1.26
N PHE A 77 0.47 0.62 2.36
CA PHE A 77 0.69 -0.81 2.57
C PHE A 77 -0.62 -1.57 2.46
N LEU A 78 -0.61 -2.66 1.71
CA LEU A 78 -1.61 -3.72 1.77
C LEU A 78 -1.02 -4.86 2.59
N VAL A 79 -1.55 -5.08 3.79
CA VAL A 79 -0.96 -6.01 4.76
C VAL A 79 -1.85 -7.23 4.97
N GLN A 80 -1.25 -8.42 4.97
CA GLN A 80 -1.86 -9.64 5.47
C GLN A 80 -1.28 -10.00 6.84
N GLU A 81 -2.13 -10.58 7.70
CA GLU A 81 -1.81 -11.03 9.05
C GLU A 81 -1.05 -9.95 9.88
N PRO A 82 -1.55 -8.69 9.99
CA PRO A 82 -0.89 -7.68 10.82
C PRO A 82 -0.92 -8.05 12.31
N TYR A 83 0.06 -7.56 13.09
CA TYR A 83 -0.03 -7.62 14.54
C TYR A 83 -1.04 -6.57 15.04
N VAL A 84 -2.17 -7.03 15.56
CA VAL A 84 -3.29 -6.17 16.00
C VAL A 84 -3.44 -6.21 17.52
N LYS A 85 -3.57 -5.03 18.13
CA LYS A 85 -3.89 -4.85 19.56
C LYS A 85 -5.02 -3.82 19.68
N GLU A 86 -6.04 -4.11 20.47
CA GLU A 86 -7.18 -3.19 20.72
C GLU A 86 -7.86 -2.70 19.42
N GLY A 87 -8.04 -3.60 18.46
CA GLY A 87 -8.68 -3.29 17.18
C GLY A 87 -7.87 -2.39 16.24
N LYS A 88 -6.56 -2.25 16.50
CA LYS A 88 -5.64 -1.39 15.75
C LYS A 88 -4.36 -2.14 15.39
N ILE A 89 -3.78 -1.82 14.22
CA ILE A 89 -2.46 -2.33 13.86
C ILE A 89 -1.46 -1.70 14.83
N ALA A 90 -0.73 -2.53 15.57
CA ALA A 90 0.18 -2.08 16.61
C ALA A 90 1.61 -1.97 16.08
N GLY A 91 2.35 -0.95 16.52
CA GLY A 91 3.71 -0.68 16.07
C GLY A 91 3.81 0.27 14.88
N VAL A 92 2.69 0.81 14.39
CA VAL A 92 2.68 1.88 13.37
C VAL A 92 2.33 3.25 13.97
N PRO A 93 2.80 4.37 13.38
CA PRO A 93 2.46 5.71 13.85
C PRO A 93 0.96 6.00 13.86
N ARG A 94 0.45 6.61 14.94
CA ARG A 94 -0.99 6.95 15.09
C ARG A 94 -1.53 7.90 14.02
N LYS A 95 -0.65 8.70 13.39
CA LYS A 95 -1.01 9.62 12.31
C LYS A 95 -1.32 8.91 10.99
N TRP A 96 -0.98 7.64 10.86
CA TRP A 96 -1.29 6.85 9.67
C TRP A 96 -2.75 6.40 9.73
N HIS A 97 -3.45 6.49 8.60
CA HIS A 97 -4.77 5.91 8.50
C HIS A 97 -4.64 4.40 8.37
N GLN A 98 -5.52 3.67 9.02
CA GLN A 98 -5.52 2.22 9.02
C GLN A 98 -6.94 1.68 9.00
N TRP A 99 -7.16 0.64 8.19
CA TRP A 99 -8.40 -0.11 8.11
C TRP A 99 -8.07 -1.59 8.19
N LEU A 100 -8.94 -2.37 8.82
CA LEU A 100 -8.76 -3.79 9.05
C LEU A 100 -9.99 -4.56 8.55
N SER A 101 -9.77 -5.78 8.07
CA SER A 101 -10.84 -6.77 7.91
C SER A 101 -11.43 -7.12 9.27
N SER A 102 -12.68 -7.59 9.30
CA SER A 102 -13.39 -7.85 10.56
C SER A 102 -12.68 -8.90 11.44
N ASN A 103 -11.96 -9.85 10.83
CA ASN A 103 -11.18 -10.86 11.56
C ASN A 103 -9.70 -10.50 11.74
N ASN A 104 -9.29 -9.27 11.40
CA ASN A 104 -7.92 -8.76 11.47
C ASN A 104 -6.88 -9.53 10.61
N LYS A 105 -7.30 -10.30 9.60
CA LYS A 105 -6.38 -10.99 8.68
C LYS A 105 -5.85 -10.11 7.55
N ALA A 106 -6.54 -9.03 7.20
CA ALA A 106 -6.08 -8.09 6.19
C ALA A 106 -6.20 -6.66 6.71
N GLY A 107 -5.32 -5.79 6.24
CA GLY A 107 -5.35 -4.38 6.56
C GLY A 107 -4.84 -3.50 5.42
N ILE A 108 -5.25 -2.24 5.43
CA ILE A 108 -4.67 -1.20 4.59
C ILE A 108 -4.14 -0.10 5.51
N ILE A 109 -2.91 0.31 5.29
CA ILE A 109 -2.26 1.43 5.98
C ILE A 109 -1.95 2.49 4.94
N SER A 110 -2.42 3.73 5.17
CA SER A 110 -2.12 4.88 4.32
C SER A 110 -1.28 5.90 5.06
N LEU A 111 -0.17 6.32 4.45
CA LEU A 111 0.72 7.32 5.03
C LEU A 111 0.09 8.73 4.93
N PRO A 112 0.47 9.67 5.81
CA PRO A 112 -0.14 11.00 5.89
C PRO A 112 0.08 11.86 4.63
N SER A 113 1.11 11.54 3.84
CA SER A 113 1.40 12.19 2.56
C SER A 113 0.40 11.81 1.45
N THR A 114 -0.51 10.88 1.73
CA THR A 114 -1.44 10.38 0.71
C THR A 114 -2.72 11.21 0.66
N ASN A 115 -3.18 11.52 -0.55
CA ASN A 115 -4.45 12.20 -0.78
C ASN A 115 -5.63 11.40 -0.21
N ASN A 116 -6.26 11.96 0.84
CA ASN A 116 -7.55 11.62 1.45
C ASN A 116 -8.17 10.28 1.01
N PRO A 117 -7.63 9.15 1.49
CA PRO A 117 -8.24 7.84 1.26
C PRO A 117 -9.65 7.77 1.87
N ILE A 118 -10.60 7.21 1.11
CA ILE A 118 -11.99 7.02 1.51
C ILE A 118 -12.21 5.55 1.80
N PHE A 119 -12.69 5.23 3.00
CA PHE A 119 -13.08 3.86 3.35
C PHE A 119 -14.28 3.40 2.51
N ILE A 120 -14.19 2.21 1.91
CA ILE A 120 -15.31 1.61 1.17
C ILE A 120 -16.00 0.58 2.05
N CYS A 121 -15.28 -0.45 2.47
CA CYS A 121 -15.84 -1.55 3.22
C CYS A 121 -14.78 -2.38 3.96
N SER A 122 -15.28 -3.16 4.91
CA SER A 122 -14.56 -4.25 5.59
C SER A 122 -15.50 -5.45 5.64
N THR A 123 -15.00 -6.60 5.19
CA THR A 123 -15.68 -7.90 5.31
C THR A 123 -14.86 -8.79 6.23
N THR A 124 -15.24 -10.07 6.37
CA THR A 124 -14.54 -11.02 7.24
C THR A 124 -13.03 -10.99 7.00
N ASN A 125 -12.56 -11.16 5.76
CA ASN A 125 -11.15 -11.33 5.43
C ASN A 125 -10.58 -10.22 4.52
N LEU A 126 -11.36 -9.21 4.16
CA LEU A 126 -10.94 -8.16 3.22
C LEU A 126 -11.24 -6.77 3.77
N THR A 127 -10.44 -5.79 3.37
CA THR A 127 -10.76 -4.37 3.53
C THR A 127 -10.40 -3.58 2.28
N ALA A 128 -11.18 -2.54 1.98
CA ALA A 128 -11.01 -1.75 0.77
C ALA A 128 -11.14 -0.25 1.03
N ILE A 129 -10.33 0.52 0.30
CA ILE A 129 -10.37 1.98 0.25
C ILE A 129 -10.41 2.47 -1.19
N LYS A 130 -10.96 3.67 -1.40
CA LYS A 130 -10.86 4.43 -2.63
C LYS A 130 -9.85 5.55 -2.45
N ILE A 131 -9.00 5.74 -3.44
CA ILE A 131 -8.06 6.87 -3.51
C ILE A 131 -8.26 7.61 -4.82
N GLN A 132 -8.06 8.92 -4.79
CA GLN A 132 -8.08 9.75 -5.99
C GLN A 132 -6.66 9.88 -6.55
N THR A 133 -6.48 9.56 -7.82
CA THR A 133 -5.21 9.73 -8.54
C THR A 133 -5.37 10.76 -9.65
N ILE A 134 -4.25 11.15 -10.26
CA ILE A 134 -4.25 12.00 -11.47
C ILE A 134 -4.96 11.34 -12.66
N THR A 135 -5.05 10.01 -12.69
CA THR A 135 -5.71 9.26 -13.77
C THR A 135 -7.16 8.89 -13.45
N GLY A 136 -7.65 9.20 -12.25
CA GLY A 136 -8.99 8.85 -11.79
C GLY A 136 -9.00 8.12 -10.45
N PRO A 137 -10.19 7.73 -9.96
CA PRO A 137 -10.32 6.98 -8.72
C PRO A 137 -9.80 5.55 -8.89
N VAL A 138 -9.05 5.07 -7.89
CA VAL A 138 -8.55 3.68 -7.80
C VAL A 138 -9.05 3.07 -6.51
N ASN A 139 -9.48 1.81 -6.56
CA ASN A 139 -9.84 1.04 -5.37
C ASN A 139 -8.65 0.16 -4.98
N LEU A 140 -8.18 0.31 -3.75
CA LEU A 140 -7.17 -0.58 -3.15
C LEU A 140 -7.88 -1.59 -2.25
N ILE A 141 -7.51 -2.86 -2.39
CA ILE A 141 -8.13 -3.97 -1.68
C ILE A 141 -7.01 -4.83 -1.09
N SER A 142 -7.08 -5.07 0.22
CA SER A 142 -6.25 -6.08 0.89
C SER A 142 -7.13 -7.24 1.34
N ALA A 143 -6.68 -8.47 1.07
CA ALA A 143 -7.37 -9.72 1.39
C ALA A 143 -6.36 -10.82 1.72
#